data_AF-A0A2N4T0K0-F1
#
_entry.id   AF-A0A2N4T0K0-F1
#
_cell.length_a   1.000
_cell.length_b   1.000
_cell.length_c   1.000
_cell.angle_alpha   90.00
_cell.angle_beta   90.00
_cell.angle_gamma   90.00
#
_symmetry.space_group_name_H-M   'P 1'
#
loop_
_entity.id
_entity.type
_entity.pdbx_description
1 polymer ?
#
loop_
_entity_poly.entity_id
_entity_poly.type
_entity_poly.pdbx_seq_one_letter_code
_entity_poly.pdbx_strand_id
1 'polypeptide(L)'
;MSTWFWVLAAAGLAFALKFVGYLVPDRVLDDPRVGRMAGTVTVGLLAALVVMNAVGSGQAIVLDARVGALAVAAAALLLRAPFLVVVVLGAAAAAVLRLLGLP
;
A
#
# COMPACT_ATOMS: atom_id res chain seq x y z
N MET A 1 -3.80 24.21 18.55
CA MET A 1 -4.54 22.94 18.35
C MET A 1 -3.59 21.79 18.63
N SER A 2 -3.87 20.99 19.65
CA SER A 2 -3.01 19.86 20.05
C SER A 2 -3.16 18.69 19.08
N THR A 3 -2.10 17.91 18.83
CA THR A 3 -2.13 16.67 18.05
C THR A 3 -3.24 15.71 18.52
N TRP A 4 -3.57 15.75 19.81
CA TRP A 4 -4.67 14.98 20.40
C TRP A 4 -6.05 15.28 19.79
N PHE A 5 -6.30 16.53 19.42
CA PHE A 5 -7.56 16.89 18.75
C PHE A 5 -7.69 16.16 17.41
N TRP A 6 -6.62 16.14 16.60
CA TRP A 6 -6.61 15.44 15.32
C TRP A 6 -6.73 13.92 15.45
N VAL A 7 -6.10 13.34 16.48
CA VAL A 7 -6.23 11.91 16.77
C VAL A 7 -7.68 11.54 17.12
N LEU A 8 -8.31 12.30 18.03
CA LEU A 8 -9.71 12.08 18.41
C LEU A 8 -10.67 12.31 17.24
N ALA A 9 -10.42 13.34 16.43
CA ALA A 9 -11.19 13.61 15.22
C ALA A 9 -11.09 12.45 14.22
N ALA A 10 -9.89 11.95 13.94
CA ALA A 10 -9.68 10.81 13.04
C ALA A 10 -10.36 9.54 13.56
N ALA A 11 -10.27 9.27 14.87
CA ALA A 11 -10.95 8.14 15.50
C ALA A 11 -12.48 8.26 15.38
N GLY A 12 -13.03 9.43 15.67
CA GLY A 12 -14.47 9.71 15.52
C GLY A 12 -14.94 9.57 14.08
N LEU A 13 -14.15 10.03 13.11
CA LEU A 13 -14.47 9.94 11.68
C LEU A 13 -14.43 8.49 11.18
N ALA A 14 -13.44 7.71 11.62
CA ALA A 14 -13.37 6.27 11.34
C ALA A 14 -14.57 5.51 11.93
N PHE A 15 -14.98 5.85 13.16
CA PHE A 15 -16.16 5.28 13.80
C PHE A 15 -17.44 5.64 13.04
N ALA A 16 -17.63 6.92 12.71
CA ALA A 16 -18.78 7.40 11.95
C ALA A 16 -18.89 6.71 10.60
N LEU A 17 -17.76 6.53 9.89
CA LEU A 17 -17.73 5.83 8.60
C LEU A 17 -18.18 4.38 8.73
N LYS A 18 -17.73 3.66 9.78
CA LYS A 18 -18.18 2.30 10.06
C LYS A 18 -19.67 2.23 10.40
N PHE A 19 -20.17 3.21 11.16
CA PHE A 19 -21.59 3.31 11.51
C PHE A 19 -22.47 3.58 10.29
N VAL A 20 -22.05 4.49 9.41
CA VAL A 20 -22.73 4.74 8.13
C VAL A 20 -22.73 3.49 7.26
N GLY A 21 -21.62 2.74 7.22
CA GLY A 21 -21.54 1.46 6.52
C GLY A 21 -22.56 0.42 7.02
N TYR A 22 -22.86 0.40 8.32
CA TYR A 22 -23.89 -0.48 8.90
C TYR A 22 -25.32 -0.09 8.51
N LEU A 23 -25.55 1.19 8.24
CA LEU A 23 -26.85 1.71 7.81
C LEU A 23 -27.09 1.54 6.30
N VAL A 24 -26.09 1.06 5.54
CA VAL A 24 -26.21 0.87 4.09
C VAL A 24 -27.23 -0.25 3.81
N PRO A 25 -28.29 0.01 3.01
CA PRO A 25 -29.28 -1.00 2.67
C PRO A 25 -28.71 -2.14 1.80
N ASP A 26 -29.17 -3.38 2.02
CA ASP A 26 -28.72 -4.58 1.30
C ASP A 26 -28.84 -4.44 -0.23
N ARG A 27 -29.90 -3.79 -0.72
CA ARG A 27 -30.10 -3.49 -2.15
C ARG A 27 -28.95 -2.75 -2.84
N VAL A 28 -28.12 -2.02 -2.10
CA VAL A 28 -26.94 -1.31 -2.64
C VAL A 28 -25.73 -2.25 -2.66
N LEU A 29 -25.62 -3.15 -1.68
CA LEU A 29 -24.54 -4.12 -1.56
C LEU A 29 -24.67 -5.26 -2.59
N ASP A 30 -25.91 -5.61 -2.95
CA ASP A 30 -26.22 -6.63 -3.96
C ASP A 30 -25.86 -6.23 -5.39
N ASP A 31 -25.56 -4.94 -5.65
CA ASP A 31 -25.13 -4.52 -6.98
C ASP A 31 -23.71 -5.05 -7.28
N PRO A 32 -23.53 -5.90 -8.32
CA PRO A 32 -22.21 -6.41 -8.70
C PRO A 32 -21.20 -5.31 -9.09
N ARG A 33 -21.63 -4.07 -9.33
CA ARG A 33 -20.74 -2.92 -9.51
C ARG A 33 -20.06 -2.51 -8.19
N VAL A 34 -20.77 -2.55 -7.07
CA VAL A 34 -20.26 -2.17 -5.75
C VAL A 34 -19.18 -3.15 -5.29
N GLY A 35 -19.42 -4.46 -5.47
CA GLY A 35 -18.41 -5.49 -5.19
C GLY A 35 -17.12 -5.32 -6.02
N ARG A 36 -17.25 -5.02 -7.33
CA ARG A 36 -16.08 -4.75 -8.19
C ARG A 36 -15.32 -3.50 -7.76
N MET A 37 -16.02 -2.41 -7.45
CA MET A 37 -15.39 -1.19 -6.97
C MET A 37 -14.62 -1.41 -5.66
N ALA A 38 -15.24 -2.08 -4.67
CA ALA A 38 -14.60 -2.38 -3.40
C ALA A 38 -13.30 -3.19 -3.55
N GLY A 39 -13.29 -4.17 -4.45
CA GLY A 39 -12.09 -4.93 -4.79
C GLY A 39 -11.00 -4.05 -5.40
N THR A 40 -11.34 -3.23 -6.40
CA THR A 40 -10.36 -2.34 -7.04
C THR A 40 -9.80 -1.27 -6.11
N VAL A 41 -10.61 -0.76 -5.17
CA VAL A 41 -10.18 0.23 -4.18
C VAL A 41 -9.14 -0.39 -3.25
N THR A 42 -9.34 -1.64 -2.81
CA THR A 42 -8.36 -2.33 -1.94
C THR A 42 -7.03 -2.50 -2.65
N VAL A 43 -7.04 -2.96 -3.91
CA VAL A 43 -5.82 -3.08 -4.72
C VAL A 43 -5.16 -1.71 -4.92
N GLY A 44 -5.95 -0.68 -5.23
CA GLY A 44 -5.45 0.69 -5.41
C GLY A 44 -4.81 1.27 -4.15
N LEU A 45 -5.41 1.05 -2.98
CA LEU A 45 -4.88 1.49 -1.69
C LEU A 45 -3.60 0.74 -1.31
N LEU A 46 -3.55 -0.57 -1.51
CA LEU A 46 -2.33 -1.37 -1.30
C LEU A 46 -1.21 -0.94 -2.26
N ALA A 47 -1.53 -0.69 -3.53
CA ALA A 47 -0.57 -0.19 -4.50
C ALA A 47 -0.05 1.20 -4.11
N ALA A 48 -0.94 2.12 -3.74
CA ALA A 48 -0.56 3.45 -3.25
C ALA A 48 0.33 3.36 -2.00
N LEU A 49 0.01 2.47 -1.06
CA LEU A 49 0.83 2.23 0.13
C LEU A 49 2.24 1.75 -0.23
N VAL A 50 2.35 0.78 -1.15
CA VAL A 50 3.64 0.28 -1.64
C VAL A 50 4.44 1.39 -2.30
N VAL A 51 3.82 2.17 -3.20
CA VAL A 51 4.47 3.30 -3.87
C VAL A 51 4.94 4.35 -2.86
N MET A 52 4.08 4.73 -1.91
CA MET A 52 4.43 5.74 -0.90
C MET A 52 5.54 5.27 0.03
N ASN A 53 5.59 3.99 0.40
CA ASN A 53 6.68 3.43 1.20
C ASN A 53 7.97 3.20 0.41
N ALA A 54 7.87 3.00 -0.90
CA ALA A 54 9.03 2.79 -1.77
C ALA A 54 9.70 4.09 -2.18
N VAL A 55 8.92 5.15 -2.43
CA VAL A 55 9.39 6.43 -3.00
C VAL A 55 9.45 7.57 -1.96
N GLY A 56 8.63 7.50 -0.92
CA GLY A 56 8.53 8.56 0.09
C GLY A 56 9.38 8.29 1.33
N SER A 57 10.28 9.22 1.67
CA SER A 57 10.90 9.31 2.99
C SER A 57 10.53 10.64 3.65
N GLY A 58 9.46 10.65 4.46
CA GLY A 58 8.95 11.88 5.06
C GLY A 58 8.38 12.86 4.01
N GLN A 59 9.02 14.01 3.83
CA GLN A 59 8.64 15.03 2.81
C GLN A 59 9.55 15.03 1.57
N ALA A 60 10.58 14.18 1.54
CA ALA A 60 11.50 14.11 0.40
C ALA A 60 11.18 12.90 -0.49
N ILE A 61 11.19 13.12 -1.80
CA ILE A 61 11.22 12.07 -2.81
C ILE A 61 12.68 11.65 -2.93
N VAL A 62 13.06 10.53 -2.32
CA VAL A 62 14.39 9.96 -2.45
C VAL A 62 14.25 8.70 -3.28
N LEU A 63 15.00 8.62 -4.38
CA LEU A 63 15.18 7.38 -5.11
C LEU A 63 16.09 6.45 -4.29
N ASP A 64 15.48 5.84 -3.26
CA ASP A 64 16.09 4.90 -2.32
C ASP A 64 16.18 3.49 -2.97
N ALA A 65 17.12 2.67 -2.48
CA ALA A 65 17.31 1.26 -2.78
C ALA A 65 16.00 0.44 -2.87
N ARG A 66 14.96 0.88 -2.13
CA ARG A 66 13.60 0.32 -2.18
C ARG A 66 12.98 0.30 -3.57
N VAL A 67 13.19 1.34 -4.39
CA VAL A 67 12.61 1.42 -5.75
C VAL A 67 13.26 0.40 -6.67
N GLY A 68 14.59 0.26 -6.58
CA GLY A 68 15.35 -0.76 -7.31
C GLY A 68 14.95 -2.18 -6.89
N ALA A 69 14.80 -2.43 -5.60
CA ALA A 69 14.33 -3.72 -5.07
C ALA A 69 12.91 -4.07 -5.54
N LEU A 70 12.01 -3.09 -5.57
CA LEU A 70 10.65 -3.26 -6.07
C LEU A 70 10.64 -3.62 -7.56
N ALA A 71 11.48 -2.96 -8.37
CA ALA A 71 11.61 -3.25 -9.80
C ALA A 71 12.12 -4.68 -10.05
N VAL A 72 13.12 -5.14 -9.29
CA VAL A 72 13.64 -6.52 -9.38
C VAL A 72 12.58 -7.54 -8.98
N ALA A 73 11.85 -7.30 -7.88
CA ALA A 73 10.75 -8.16 -7.46
C ALA A 73 9.63 -8.22 -8.52
N ALA A 74 9.28 -7.07 -9.11
CA ALA A 74 8.29 -7.00 -10.20
C ALA A 74 8.74 -7.79 -11.43
N ALA A 75 10.02 -7.68 -11.82
CA ALA A 75 10.59 -8.46 -12.93
C ALA A 75 10.56 -9.98 -12.65
N ALA A 76 10.93 -10.41 -11.44
CA ALA A 76 10.86 -11.81 -11.03
C ALA A 76 9.42 -12.37 -11.06
N LEU A 77 8.44 -11.55 -10.66
CA LEU A 77 7.03 -11.90 -10.72
C LEU A 77 6.53 -12.04 -12.17
N LEU A 78 6.95 -11.14 -13.07
CA LEU A 78 6.62 -11.23 -14.50
C LEU A 78 7.18 -12.50 -15.15
N LEU A 79 8.35 -12.95 -14.69
CA LEU A 79 8.96 -14.23 -15.09
C LEU A 79 8.25 -15.47 -14.48
N ARG A 80 7.14 -15.27 -13.75
CA ARG A 80 6.36 -16.32 -13.07
C ARG A 80 7.19 -17.13 -12.05
N ALA A 81 8.19 -16.51 -11.43
CA ALA A 81 8.94 -17.13 -10.36
C ALA A 81 8.03 -17.43 -9.13
N PRO A 82 8.28 -18.50 -8.36
CA PRO A 82 7.51 -18.78 -7.15
C PRO A 82 7.67 -17.63 -6.15
N PHE A 83 6.61 -17.35 -5.38
CA PHE A 83 6.54 -16.18 -4.48
C PHE A 83 7.78 -16.04 -3.58
N LEU A 84 8.28 -17.16 -3.03
CA LEU A 84 9.47 -17.16 -2.20
C LEU A 84 10.70 -16.62 -2.94
N VAL A 85 10.89 -16.98 -4.21
CA VAL A 85 12.00 -16.51 -5.03
C VAL A 85 11.88 -15.01 -5.31
N VAL A 86 10.67 -14.51 -5.56
CA VAL A 86 10.42 -13.08 -5.74
C VAL A 86 10.81 -12.28 -4.49
N VAL A 87 10.41 -12.75 -3.31
CA VAL A 87 10.73 -12.11 -2.02
C VAL A 87 12.24 -12.12 -1.77
N VAL A 88 12.90 -13.26 -1.98
CA VAL A 88 14.35 -13.38 -1.77
C VAL A 88 15.13 -12.50 -2.74
N LEU A 89 14.75 -12.45 -4.02
CA LEU A 89 15.40 -11.59 -5.01
C LEU A 89 15.21 -10.11 -4.70
N GLY A 90 14.00 -9.69 -4.30
CA GLY A 90 13.75 -8.32 -3.87
C GLY A 90 14.58 -7.94 -2.64
N ALA A 91 14.65 -8.81 -1.63
CA ALA A 91 15.45 -8.59 -0.43
C ALA A 91 16.95 -8.54 -0.75
N ALA A 92 17.44 -9.43 -1.61
CA ALA A 92 18.83 -9.45 -2.04
C ALA A 92 19.19 -8.17 -2.83
N ALA A 93 18.31 -7.73 -3.74
CA ALA A 93 18.50 -6.49 -4.48
C ALA A 93 18.54 -5.27 -3.53
N ALA A 94 17.63 -5.21 -2.55
CA ALA A 94 17.65 -4.17 -1.53
C ALA A 94 18.97 -4.18 -0.73
N ALA A 95 19.43 -5.36 -0.31
CA ALA A 95 20.67 -5.51 0.44
C ALA A 95 21.90 -5.09 -0.37
N VAL A 96 21.96 -5.46 -1.65
CA VAL A 96 23.07 -5.09 -2.55
C VAL A 96 23.07 -3.59 -2.84
N LEU A 97 21.92 -2.97 -3.12
CA LEU A 97 21.85 -1.53 -3.32
C LEU A 97 22.29 -0.75 -2.06
N ARG A 98 21.90 -1.23 -0.86
CA ARG A 98 22.36 -0.66 0.40
C ARG A 98 23.85 -0.84 0.65
N LEU A 99 24.41 -1.99 0.29
CA LEU A 99 25.85 -2.27 0.40
C LEU A 99 26.67 -1.38 -0.55
N LEU A 100 26.11 -1.00 -1.70
CA LEU A 100 26.72 -0.08 -2.66
C LEU A 100 26.63 1.40 -2.25
N GLY A 101 26.05 1.71 -1.09
CA GLY A 101 26.00 3.08 -0.55
C GLY A 101 24.88 3.95 -1.12
N LEU A 102 23.93 3.35 -1.86
CA LEU A 102 22.67 4.00 -2.18
C LEU A 102 21.75 3.86 -0.95
N PRO A 103 21.19 4.97 -0.41
CA PRO A 103 20.32 4.91 0.78
C PRO A 103 19.11 4.03 0.55
#